data_AF-A0A6N6RPU0-F1
#
_entry.id   AF-A0A6N6RPU0-F1
#
_cell.length_a   1.000
_cell.length_b   1.000
_cell.length_c   1.000
_cell.angle_alpha   90.00
_cell.angle_beta   90.00
_cell.angle_gamma   90.00
#
_symmetry.space_group_name_H-M   'P 1'
#
loop_
_entity.id
_entity.type
_entity.pdbx_description
1 polymer ?
#
loop_
_entity_poly.entity_id
_entity_poly.type
_entity_poly.pdbx_seq_one_letter_code
_entity_poly.pdbx_strand_id
1 'polypeptide(L)'
;MQGNTSLRQIISNSKRAILIGIGGGGDIVGTIPTADLLGMFGILCEFGGLSWERSVIDPMPGPRKFDEVRNARKLNDAVWFANKDTVTSTGVRFAESGVAEVLGRETLLIDINPGPRAVAEGILHAAEVLDADLIIGIDVGGDLLAFGNEPGLMSPLADSIMTAAFAVL
;
A
#
# COMPACT_ATOMS: atom_id res chain seq x y z
N MET A 1 -12.43 30.21 2.22
CA MET A 1 -13.21 29.19 1.48
C MET A 1 -12.30 28.62 0.42
N GLN A 2 -11.60 27.52 0.70
CA GLN A 2 -10.93 26.75 -0.36
C GLN A 2 -12.05 26.16 -1.22
N GLY A 3 -12.09 26.49 -2.51
CA GLY A 3 -13.05 25.91 -3.43
C GLY A 3 -12.86 24.39 -3.46
N ASN A 4 -13.96 23.62 -3.39
CA ASN A 4 -13.90 22.17 -3.52
C ASN A 4 -13.23 21.82 -4.86
N THR A 5 -11.99 21.37 -4.79
CA THR A 5 -11.28 20.85 -5.96
C THR A 5 -11.92 19.51 -6.30
N SER A 6 -12.45 19.38 -7.52
CA SER A 6 -13.04 18.11 -7.96
C SER A 6 -11.96 17.05 -8.16
N LEU A 7 -12.33 15.77 -8.00
CA LEU A 7 -11.43 14.64 -8.31
C LEU A 7 -10.84 14.75 -9.73
N ARG A 8 -11.64 15.19 -10.69
CA ARG A 8 -11.18 15.42 -12.07
C ARG A 8 -10.06 16.47 -12.13
N GLN A 9 -10.18 17.56 -11.38
CA GLN A 9 -9.13 18.60 -11.32
C GLN A 9 -7.87 18.08 -10.64
N ILE A 10 -8.00 17.29 -9.56
CA ILE A 10 -6.85 16.67 -8.88
C ILE A 10 -6.09 15.79 -9.88
N ILE A 11 -6.78 14.85 -10.54
CA ILE A 11 -6.20 13.94 -11.53
C ILE A 11 -5.57 14.73 -12.68
N SER A 12 -6.28 15.72 -13.25
CA SER A 12 -5.76 16.48 -14.40
C SER A 12 -4.51 17.31 -14.10
N ASN A 13 -4.24 17.61 -12.82
CA ASN A 13 -3.08 18.39 -12.38
C ASN A 13 -1.95 17.53 -11.81
N SER A 14 -2.17 16.22 -11.64
CA SER A 14 -1.18 15.30 -11.07
C SER A 14 -0.27 14.74 -12.16
N LYS A 15 0.96 14.37 -11.80
CA LYS A 15 1.94 13.76 -12.71
C LYS A 15 2.35 12.36 -12.28
N ARG A 16 2.39 12.11 -10.97
CA ARG A 16 2.78 10.80 -10.44
C ARG A 16 1.99 10.46 -9.18
N ALA A 17 1.44 9.25 -9.17
CA ALA A 17 0.65 8.74 -8.07
C ALA A 17 1.37 7.59 -7.35
N ILE A 18 1.21 7.51 -6.03
CA ILE A 18 1.44 6.30 -5.24
C ILE A 18 0.07 5.65 -4.98
N LEU A 19 -0.10 4.41 -5.42
CA LEU A 19 -1.31 3.61 -5.21
C LEU A 19 -1.02 2.52 -4.19
N ILE A 20 -1.79 2.48 -3.10
CA ILE A 20 -1.55 1.57 -1.97
C ILE A 20 -2.77 0.70 -1.75
N GLY A 21 -2.60 -0.62 -1.76
CA GLY A 21 -3.58 -1.55 -1.21
C GLY A 21 -3.58 -1.48 0.32
N ILE A 22 -4.70 -1.12 0.96
CA ILE A 22 -4.73 -0.74 2.39
C ILE A 22 -5.22 -1.83 3.37
N GLY A 23 -5.84 -2.92 2.90
CA GLY A 23 -6.26 -4.06 3.75
C GLY A 23 -5.23 -5.21 3.83
N GLY A 24 -4.29 -5.26 2.87
CA GLY A 24 -3.24 -6.29 2.75
C GLY A 24 -3.68 -7.59 2.05
N GLY A 25 -2.83 -8.61 1.98
CA GLY A 25 -3.23 -9.95 1.50
C GLY A 25 -3.68 -10.02 0.03
N GLY A 26 -3.17 -9.11 -0.79
CA GLY A 26 -3.45 -9.04 -2.23
C GLY A 26 -4.05 -7.72 -2.72
N ASP A 27 -4.39 -6.78 -1.84
CA ASP A 27 -5.02 -5.51 -2.21
C ASP A 27 -4.22 -4.68 -3.22
N ILE A 28 -2.89 -4.83 -3.27
CA ILE A 28 -2.07 -4.21 -4.32
C ILE A 28 -2.56 -4.56 -5.72
N VAL A 29 -3.13 -5.75 -5.95
CA VAL A 29 -3.71 -6.13 -7.25
C VAL A 29 -4.91 -5.25 -7.59
N GLY A 30 -5.70 -4.84 -6.59
CA GLY A 30 -6.82 -3.92 -6.74
C GLY A 30 -6.44 -2.50 -7.16
N THR A 31 -5.16 -2.14 -7.08
CA THR A 31 -4.68 -0.84 -7.57
C THR A 31 -4.59 -0.77 -9.10
N ILE A 32 -4.55 -1.93 -9.79
CA ILE A 32 -4.32 -2.00 -11.24
C ILE A 32 -5.41 -1.26 -12.04
N PRO A 33 -6.72 -1.42 -11.79
CA PRO A 33 -7.75 -0.66 -12.51
C PRO A 33 -7.61 0.86 -12.32
N THR A 34 -7.24 1.30 -11.12
CA THR A 34 -6.99 2.72 -10.84
C THR A 34 -5.75 3.21 -11.58
N ALA A 35 -4.67 2.42 -11.63
CA ALA A 35 -3.47 2.76 -12.38
C ALA A 35 -3.75 2.89 -13.89
N ASP A 36 -4.56 1.98 -14.46
CA ASP A 36 -4.97 2.03 -15.87
C ASP A 36 -5.74 3.32 -16.17
N LEU A 37 -6.73 3.66 -15.32
CA LEU A 37 -7.48 4.91 -15.43
C LEU A 37 -6.56 6.14 -15.35
N LEU A 38 -5.65 6.21 -14.38
CA LEU A 38 -4.72 7.34 -14.24
C LEU A 38 -3.72 7.41 -15.41
N GLY A 39 -3.33 6.26 -15.96
CA GLY A 39 -2.51 6.15 -17.16
C GLY A 39 -3.16 6.79 -18.39
N MET A 40 -4.49 6.74 -18.51
CA MET A 40 -5.23 7.46 -19.57
C MET A 40 -5.05 8.98 -19.50
N PHE A 41 -4.67 9.53 -18.35
CA PHE A 41 -4.34 10.95 -18.14
C PHE A 41 -2.83 11.23 -18.15
N GLY A 42 -2.00 10.23 -18.45
CA GLY A 42 -0.54 10.37 -18.49
C GLY A 42 0.15 10.38 -17.12
N ILE A 43 -0.54 9.94 -16.07
CA ILE A 43 -0.01 9.91 -14.70
C ILE A 43 0.80 8.62 -14.50
N LEU A 44 2.04 8.78 -14.03
CA LEU A 44 2.90 7.64 -13.68
C LEU A 44 2.49 7.06 -12.33
N CYS A 45 2.32 5.75 -12.23
CA CYS A 45 1.89 5.13 -10.97
C CYS A 45 3.02 4.29 -10.35
N GLU A 46 3.24 4.47 -9.05
CA GLU A 46 3.98 3.57 -8.18
C GLU A 46 2.98 2.72 -7.39
N PHE A 47 3.31 1.45 -7.19
CA PHE A 47 2.39 0.46 -6.63
C PHE A 47 2.88 0.02 -5.26
N GLY A 48 1.98 -0.10 -4.30
CA GLY A 48 2.32 -0.52 -2.95
C GLY A 48 1.21 -1.30 -2.26
N GLY A 49 1.60 -1.97 -1.19
CA GLY A 49 0.68 -2.68 -0.31
C GLY A 49 1.37 -3.01 1.01
N LEU A 50 0.70 -3.80 1.84
CA LEU A 50 1.15 -4.08 3.19
C LEU A 50 2.11 -5.26 3.22
N SER A 51 3.00 -5.26 4.20
CA SER A 51 3.89 -6.38 4.55
C SER A 51 3.14 -7.59 5.13
N TRP A 52 2.00 -7.97 4.55
CA TRP A 52 1.10 -8.96 5.12
C TRP A 52 0.45 -9.85 4.06
N GLU A 53 0.39 -11.13 4.38
CA GLU A 53 -0.32 -12.15 3.61
C GLU A 53 -1.37 -12.84 4.46
N ARG A 54 -2.39 -13.39 3.77
CA ARG A 54 -3.47 -14.14 4.44
C ARG A 54 -2.90 -15.37 5.15
N SER A 55 -3.54 -15.80 6.23
CA SER A 55 -3.11 -16.95 7.05
C SER A 55 -2.94 -18.28 6.28
N VAL A 56 -3.65 -18.43 5.15
CA VAL A 56 -3.54 -19.59 4.25
C VAL A 56 -2.25 -19.58 3.41
N ILE A 57 -1.62 -18.42 3.26
CA ILE A 57 -0.36 -18.19 2.52
C ILE A 57 0.80 -18.04 3.51
N ASP A 58 0.65 -17.19 4.53
CA ASP A 58 1.60 -17.03 5.61
C ASP A 58 0.95 -17.41 6.95
N PRO A 59 1.30 -18.55 7.55
CA PRO A 59 0.67 -18.98 8.80
C PRO A 59 1.04 -18.11 10.00
N MET A 60 2.06 -17.26 9.88
CA MET A 60 2.44 -16.34 10.95
C MET A 60 1.57 -15.09 10.89
N PRO A 61 1.06 -14.61 12.04
CA PRO A 61 0.40 -13.31 12.10
C PRO A 61 1.36 -12.21 11.64
N GLY A 62 0.89 -11.30 10.81
CA GLY A 62 1.60 -10.07 10.50
C GLY A 62 0.74 -8.84 10.83
N PRO A 63 1.04 -7.68 10.22
CA PRO A 63 2.06 -7.46 9.19
C PRO A 63 3.51 -7.64 9.67
N ARG A 64 4.41 -7.98 8.75
CA ARG A 64 5.82 -8.28 9.01
C ARG A 64 6.62 -7.02 9.27
N LYS A 65 7.62 -7.14 10.15
CA LYS A 65 8.62 -6.09 10.37
C LYS A 65 9.80 -6.25 9.41
N PHE A 66 10.61 -5.20 9.29
CA PHE A 66 11.72 -5.17 8.33
C PHE A 66 12.72 -6.32 8.54
N ASP A 67 13.02 -6.67 9.80
CA ASP A 67 13.92 -7.76 10.16
C ASP A 67 13.35 -9.16 9.88
N GLU A 68 12.05 -9.24 9.62
CA GLU A 68 11.36 -10.46 9.16
C GLU A 68 11.28 -10.55 7.63
N VAL A 69 11.87 -9.62 6.88
CA VAL A 69 11.82 -9.57 5.41
C VAL A 69 13.23 -9.66 4.81
N ARG A 70 13.36 -10.42 3.72
CA ARG A 70 14.58 -10.59 2.94
C ARG A 70 14.42 -9.97 1.56
N ASN A 71 15.52 -9.53 0.97
CA ASN A 71 15.59 -8.92 -0.36
C ASN A 71 14.70 -7.69 -0.55
N ALA A 72 14.45 -6.93 0.52
CA ALA A 72 13.83 -5.60 0.47
C ALA A 72 14.87 -4.52 0.79
N ARG A 73 14.69 -3.32 0.22
CA ARG A 73 15.55 -2.16 0.48
C ARG A 73 14.78 -1.13 1.29
N LYS A 74 15.26 -0.84 2.50
CA LYS A 74 14.62 0.13 3.39
C LYS A 74 14.64 1.53 2.76
N LEU A 75 13.48 2.17 2.66
CA LEU A 75 13.35 3.59 2.29
C LEU A 75 13.22 4.44 3.56
N ASN A 76 12.35 4.02 4.47
CA ASN A 76 12.23 4.56 5.82
C ASN A 76 11.72 3.48 6.79
N ASP A 77 11.35 3.85 8.02
CA ASP A 77 10.95 2.90 9.04
C ASP A 77 9.61 2.19 8.75
N ALA A 78 8.72 2.79 7.95
CA ALA A 78 7.41 2.23 7.62
C ALA A 78 7.28 1.79 6.14
N VAL A 79 8.09 2.30 5.22
CA VAL A 79 7.98 2.01 3.78
C VAL A 79 9.31 1.49 3.24
N TRP A 80 9.25 0.39 2.49
CA TRP A 80 10.41 -0.25 1.87
C TRP A 80 10.16 -0.50 0.39
N PHE A 81 11.23 -0.62 -0.40
CA PHE A 81 11.16 -1.12 -1.76
C PHE A 81 11.22 -2.65 -1.75
N ALA A 82 10.20 -3.28 -2.34
CA ALA A 82 10.14 -4.70 -2.60
C ALA A 82 10.35 -4.97 -4.09
N ASN A 83 11.10 -6.02 -4.40
CA ASN A 83 11.28 -6.52 -5.76
C ASN A 83 10.68 -7.93 -5.88
N LYS A 84 10.84 -8.53 -7.06
CA LYS A 84 10.31 -9.87 -7.37
C LYS A 84 10.80 -10.97 -6.42
N ASP A 85 11.97 -10.80 -5.82
CA ASP A 85 12.66 -11.74 -4.96
C ASP A 85 12.46 -11.44 -3.46
N THR A 86 11.69 -10.38 -3.13
CA THR A 86 11.33 -10.05 -1.75
C THR A 86 10.44 -11.13 -1.15
N VAL A 87 10.81 -11.61 0.03
CA VAL A 87 10.12 -12.68 0.74
C VAL A 87 10.21 -12.47 2.24
N THR A 88 9.34 -13.10 3.01
CA THR A 88 9.49 -13.20 4.46
C THR A 88 10.74 -14.01 4.83
N SER A 89 11.15 -13.94 6.10
CA SER A 89 12.22 -14.76 6.66
C SER A 89 11.92 -16.27 6.60
N THR A 90 10.63 -16.64 6.51
CA THR A 90 10.15 -18.02 6.29
C THR A 90 10.05 -18.40 4.81
N GLY A 91 10.34 -17.48 3.89
CA GLY A 91 10.32 -17.73 2.45
C GLY A 91 8.95 -17.54 1.78
N VAL A 92 7.97 -16.98 2.50
CA VAL A 92 6.66 -16.66 1.92
C VAL A 92 6.81 -15.44 1.02
N ARG A 93 6.19 -15.51 -0.16
CA ARG A 93 6.20 -14.44 -1.14
C ARG A 93 4.99 -13.53 -0.94
N PHE A 94 5.24 -12.22 -1.01
CA PHE A 94 4.19 -11.20 -0.96
C PHE A 94 3.51 -11.02 -2.32
N ALA A 95 2.24 -10.64 -2.33
CA ALA A 95 1.52 -10.19 -3.52
C ALA A 95 2.26 -9.02 -4.19
N GLU A 96 2.86 -8.14 -3.39
CA GLU A 96 3.68 -7.01 -3.81
C GLU A 96 4.89 -7.45 -4.64
N SER A 97 5.51 -8.57 -4.29
CA SER A 97 6.60 -9.18 -5.05
C SER A 97 6.10 -9.78 -6.36
N GLY A 98 4.89 -10.35 -6.36
CA GLY A 98 4.22 -10.82 -7.58
C GLY A 98 3.94 -9.67 -8.56
N VAL A 99 3.42 -8.55 -8.07
CA VAL A 99 3.20 -7.34 -8.88
C VAL A 99 4.54 -6.77 -9.37
N ALA A 100 5.57 -6.73 -8.53
CA ALA A 100 6.92 -6.29 -8.92
C ALA A 100 7.50 -7.13 -10.08
N GLU A 101 7.29 -8.45 -10.04
CA GLU A 101 7.71 -9.35 -11.12
C GLU A 101 6.99 -9.06 -12.44
N VAL A 102 5.66 -8.90 -12.40
CA VAL A 102 4.87 -8.60 -13.60
C VAL A 102 5.25 -7.25 -14.20
N LEU A 103 5.49 -6.24 -13.36
CA LEU A 103 5.84 -4.89 -13.80
C LEU A 103 7.33 -4.75 -14.20
N GLY A 104 8.20 -5.66 -13.78
CA GLY A 104 9.64 -5.57 -13.98
C GLY A 104 10.33 -4.44 -13.21
N ARG A 105 9.69 -3.93 -12.14
CA ARG A 105 10.21 -2.84 -11.28
C ARG A 105 9.77 -3.02 -9.83
N GLU A 106 10.42 -2.31 -8.92
CA GLU A 106 10.12 -2.37 -7.48
C GLU A 106 8.71 -1.83 -7.17
N THR A 107 8.09 -2.39 -6.13
CA THR A 107 6.87 -1.95 -5.48
C THR A 107 7.18 -1.44 -4.07
N LEU A 108 6.21 -0.80 -3.42
CA LEU A 108 6.31 -0.39 -2.01
C LEU A 108 5.72 -1.45 -1.10
N LEU A 109 6.43 -1.77 -0.02
CA LEU A 109 5.98 -2.68 1.03
C LEU A 109 5.90 -1.90 2.34
N ILE A 110 4.70 -1.86 2.94
CA ILE A 110 4.39 -1.00 4.07
C ILE A 110 4.27 -1.81 5.36
N ASP A 111 5.00 -1.37 6.39
CA ASP A 111 4.88 -1.84 7.77
C ASP A 111 4.00 -0.88 8.57
N ILE A 112 2.92 -1.42 9.12
CA ILE A 112 1.95 -0.67 9.93
C ILE A 112 2.22 -0.76 11.44
N ASN A 113 3.18 -1.60 11.87
CA ASN A 113 3.53 -1.78 13.28
C ASN A 113 3.89 -0.46 14.00
N PRO A 114 4.55 0.53 13.38
CA PRO A 114 4.85 1.82 14.01
C PRO A 114 3.62 2.69 14.35
N GLY A 115 2.44 2.35 13.80
CA GLY A 115 1.18 3.04 14.02
C GLY A 115 0.88 4.17 13.01
N PRO A 116 -0.38 4.68 12.99
CA PRO A 116 -0.91 5.47 11.88
C PRO A 116 -0.10 6.71 11.51
N ARG A 117 0.38 7.47 12.51
CA ARG A 117 1.15 8.70 12.29
C ARG A 117 2.50 8.42 11.62
N ALA A 118 3.23 7.44 12.13
CA ALA A 118 4.53 7.05 11.57
C ALA A 118 4.38 6.45 10.17
N VAL A 119 3.28 5.71 9.92
CA VAL A 119 2.94 5.21 8.58
C VAL A 119 2.66 6.37 7.62
N ALA A 120 1.86 7.35 8.01
CA ALA A 120 1.58 8.53 7.19
C ALA A 120 2.85 9.32 6.86
N GLU A 121 3.71 9.58 7.86
CA GLU A 121 5.00 10.23 7.67
C GLU A 121 5.91 9.43 6.71
N GLY A 122 5.93 8.10 6.84
CA GLY A 122 6.67 7.22 5.93
C GLY A 122 6.15 7.25 4.50
N ILE A 123 4.83 7.31 4.31
CA ILE A 123 4.18 7.42 2.99
C ILE A 123 4.45 8.79 2.35
N LEU A 124 4.37 9.88 3.12
CA LEU A 124 4.69 11.23 2.64
C LEU A 124 6.17 11.34 2.24
N HIS A 125 7.08 10.82 3.06
CA HIS A 125 8.49 10.75 2.69
C HIS A 125 8.73 9.91 1.43
N ALA A 126 7.96 8.81 1.24
CA ALA A 126 8.04 8.04 0.00
C ALA A 126 7.53 8.84 -1.21
N ALA A 127 6.47 9.63 -1.05
CA ALA A 127 5.96 10.53 -2.08
C ALA A 127 7.00 11.59 -2.46
N GLU A 128 7.69 12.19 -1.49
CA GLU A 128 8.78 13.14 -1.75
C GLU A 128 9.94 12.49 -2.53
N VAL A 129 10.41 11.31 -2.11
CA VAL A 129 11.53 10.61 -2.75
C VAL A 129 11.19 10.16 -4.17
N LEU A 130 9.92 9.81 -4.42
CA LEU A 130 9.45 9.35 -5.73
C LEU A 130 8.95 10.49 -6.61
N ASP A 131 8.93 11.73 -6.13
CA ASP A 131 8.32 12.89 -6.82
C ASP A 131 6.85 12.61 -7.19
N ALA A 132 6.10 12.04 -6.24
CA ALA A 132 4.67 11.77 -6.37
C ALA A 132 3.84 12.90 -5.74
N ASP A 133 2.88 13.41 -6.50
CA ASP A 133 1.98 14.50 -6.12
C ASP A 133 0.55 14.04 -5.83
N LEU A 134 0.31 12.73 -5.90
CA LEU A 134 -0.97 12.09 -5.62
C LEU A 134 -0.77 10.79 -4.84
N ILE A 135 -1.59 10.57 -3.81
CA ILE A 135 -1.59 9.33 -3.01
C ILE A 135 -3.00 8.80 -2.94
N ILE A 136 -3.20 7.53 -3.28
CA ILE A 136 -4.52 6.88 -3.28
C ILE A 136 -4.43 5.55 -2.55
N GLY A 137 -5.29 5.39 -1.55
CA GLY A 137 -5.51 4.12 -0.85
C GLY A 137 -6.67 3.36 -1.49
N ILE A 138 -6.50 2.07 -1.73
CA ILE A 138 -7.49 1.18 -2.31
C ILE A 138 -7.73 0.03 -1.33
N ASP A 139 -8.97 -0.10 -0.88
CA ASP A 139 -9.47 -1.30 -0.19
C ASP A 139 -10.30 -2.10 -1.19
N VAL A 140 -9.98 -3.39 -1.32
CA VAL A 140 -10.70 -4.31 -2.21
C VAL A 140 -11.77 -5.09 -1.44
N GLY A 141 -11.51 -5.42 -0.18
CA GLY A 141 -12.40 -6.23 0.65
C GLY A 141 -13.62 -5.46 1.18
N GLY A 142 -13.48 -4.15 1.37
CA GLY A 142 -14.50 -3.31 2.00
C GLY A 142 -14.48 -3.41 3.53
N ASP A 143 -13.48 -4.09 4.08
CA ASP A 143 -13.31 -4.36 5.51
C ASP A 143 -13.00 -3.05 6.28
N LEU A 144 -12.55 -1.99 5.60
CA LEU A 144 -12.34 -0.66 6.19
C LEU A 144 -13.62 -0.06 6.78
N LEU A 145 -14.79 -0.45 6.25
CA LEU A 145 -16.10 0.05 6.70
C LEU A 145 -16.73 -0.82 7.80
N ALA A 146 -16.08 -1.93 8.16
CA ALA A 146 -16.59 -2.87 9.15
C ALA A 146 -16.49 -2.31 10.57
N PHE A 147 -17.41 -2.72 11.45
CA PHE A 147 -17.38 -2.41 12.88
C PHE A 147 -16.38 -3.29 13.65
N GLY A 148 -15.90 -4.38 13.05
CA GLY A 148 -14.90 -5.27 13.63
C GLY A 148 -15.48 -6.55 14.25
N ASN A 149 -16.80 -6.71 14.24
CA ASN A 149 -17.50 -7.85 14.84
C ASN A 149 -18.31 -8.68 13.83
N GLU A 150 -18.20 -8.35 12.55
CA GLU A 150 -18.85 -9.05 11.45
C GLU A 150 -18.31 -10.48 11.31
N PRO A 151 -19.18 -11.49 11.11
CA PRO A 151 -18.74 -12.86 10.89
C PRO A 151 -17.87 -12.99 9.63
N GLY A 152 -16.68 -13.57 9.76
CA GLY A 152 -15.77 -13.85 8.64
C GLY A 152 -14.81 -12.71 8.27
N LEU A 153 -14.80 -11.63 9.05
CA LEU A 153 -13.87 -10.50 8.90
C LEU A 153 -12.43 -10.90 9.29
N MET A 154 -11.45 -10.59 8.43
CA MET A 154 -10.09 -11.16 8.55
C MET A 154 -8.95 -10.13 8.67
N SER A 155 -9.09 -8.89 8.20
CA SER A 155 -8.02 -7.86 8.26
C SER A 155 -8.36 -6.56 8.99
N PRO A 156 -9.41 -6.42 9.83
CA PRO A 156 -9.98 -5.12 10.19
C PRO A 156 -9.01 -4.16 10.88
N LEU A 157 -7.98 -4.68 11.55
CA LEU A 157 -6.94 -3.86 12.18
C LEU A 157 -6.01 -3.20 11.16
N ALA A 158 -5.63 -3.91 10.09
CA ALA A 158 -4.77 -3.37 9.05
C ALA A 158 -5.47 -2.21 8.32
N ASP A 159 -6.70 -2.46 7.89
CA ASP A 159 -7.60 -1.48 7.28
C ASP A 159 -7.81 -0.26 8.18
N SER A 160 -8.04 -0.47 9.48
CA SER A 160 -8.22 0.62 10.45
C SER A 160 -6.97 1.48 10.63
N ILE A 161 -5.78 0.85 10.73
CA ILE A 161 -4.52 1.59 10.89
C ILE A 161 -4.22 2.40 9.63
N MET A 162 -4.39 1.80 8.45
CA MET A 162 -4.18 2.50 7.18
C MET A 162 -5.20 3.61 6.96
N THR A 163 -6.47 3.38 7.28
CA THR A 163 -7.51 4.43 7.24
C THR A 163 -7.15 5.60 8.15
N ALA A 164 -6.68 5.30 9.38
CA ALA A 164 -6.22 6.33 10.31
C ALA A 164 -4.96 7.06 9.81
N ALA A 165 -4.06 6.38 9.10
CA ALA A 165 -2.88 7.00 8.48
C ALA A 165 -3.30 7.94 7.34
N PHE A 166 -4.20 7.48 6.46
CA PHE A 166 -4.73 8.28 5.35
C PHE A 166 -5.51 9.52 5.80
N ALA A 167 -6.15 9.47 6.98
CA ALA A 167 -6.85 10.62 7.55
C ALA A 167 -5.90 11.77 7.99
N VAL A 168 -4.58 11.52 8.05
CA VAL A 168 -3.58 12.50 8.48
C VAL A 168 -2.47 12.75 7.44
N LEU A 169 -2.67 12.30 6.19
CA LEU A 169 -1.82 12.64 5.04
C LEU A 169 -1.99 14.10 4.59
#